data_AF-A0A967HZS0-F1
#
_entry.id   AF-A0A967HZS0-F1
#
_cell.length_a   1.000
_cell.length_b   1.000
_cell.length_c   1.000
_cell.angle_alpha   90.00
_cell.angle_beta   90.00
_cell.angle_gamma   90.00
#
_symmetry.space_group_name_H-M   'P 1'
#
loop_
_entity.id
_entity.type
_entity.pdbx_description
1 polymer ?
#
loop_
_entity_poly.entity_id
_entity_poly.type
_entity_poly.pdbx_seq_one_letter_code
_entity_poly.pdbx_strand_id
1 'polypeptide(L)' 'MVELDVELISRGAIKLYEKFGFKLANVLVFPSDFPGDETTFYIMRLELPKPEEEAVT' A
#
# COMPACT_ATOMS: atom_id res chain seq x y z
N MET A 1 -10.21 -5.36 4.48
CA MET A 1 -8.87 -5.14 3.92
C MET A 1 -8.89 -3.83 3.13
N VAL A 2 -7.90 -2.97 3.35
CA VAL A 2 -7.64 -1.77 2.54
C VAL A 2 -6.38 -2.02 1.72
N GLU A 3 -6.39 -1.64 0.44
CA GLU A 3 -5.26 -1.77 -0.48
C GLU A 3 -4.95 -0.39 -1.10
N LEU A 4 -3.66 -0.06 -1.21
CA LEU A 4 -3.17 1.20 -1.75
C LEU A 4 -1.97 0.94 -2.67
N ASP A 5 -1.94 1.64 -3.80
CA ASP A 5 -0.80 1.69 -4.71
C ASP A 5 0.03 2.91 -4.36
N VAL A 6 1.31 2.71 -4.06
CA VAL A 6 2.22 3.76 -3.63
C VAL A 6 3.45 3.75 -4.50
N GLU A 7 3.72 4.86 -5.18
CA GLU A 7 4.88 4.97 -6.06
C GLU A 7 6.18 4.70 -5.30
N LEU A 8 7.06 3.90 -5.88
CA LEU A 8 8.30 3.42 -5.26
C LEU A 8 9.20 4.57 -4.76
N ILE A 9 9.21 5.70 -5.49
CA ILE A 9 10.02 6.87 -5.15
C ILE A 9 9.50 7.60 -3.91
N SER A 10 8.23 7.38 -3.53
CA SER A 10 7.55 8.05 -2.43
C SER A 10 7.89 7.44 -1.07
N ARG A 11 9.19 7.40 -0.73
CA ARG A 11 9.71 6.84 0.54
C ARG A 11 9.03 7.39 1.80
N GLY A 12 8.63 8.66 1.78
CA GLY A 12 7.91 9.29 2.89
C GLY A 12 6.52 8.70 3.11
N ALA A 13 5.77 8.49 2.03
CA ALA A 13 4.44 7.90 2.07
C ALA A 13 4.51 6.44 2.52
N ILE A 14 5.46 5.66 1.98
CA ILE A 14 5.69 4.26 2.38
C ILE A 14 5.90 4.16 3.90
N LYS A 15 6.84 4.93 4.45
CA LYS A 15 7.10 4.94 5.90
C LYS A 15 5.89 5.39 6.72
N LEU A 16 5.09 6.31 6.19
CA LEU A 16 3.87 6.77 6.85
C LEU A 16 2.83 5.64 6.90
N TYR A 17 2.61 4.94 5.80
CA TYR A 17 1.66 3.84 5.75
C TYR A 17 2.11 2.63 6.56
N GLU A 18 3.41 2.32 6.60
CA GLU A 18 3.97 1.31 7.51
C GLU A 18 3.65 1.64 8.98
N LYS A 19 3.74 2.91 9.38
CA LYS A 19 3.36 3.36 10.73
C LYS A 19 1.86 3.19 11.02
N PHE A 20 1.02 3.27 9.99
CA PHE A 20 -0.42 2.98 10.10
C PHE A 20 -0.74 1.48 10.00
N GLY A 21 0.26 0.61 9.94
CA GLY A 21 0.10 -0.84 9.93
C GLY A 21 -0.08 -1.46 8.55
N PHE A 22 0.06 -0.67 7.47
CA PHE A 22 0.10 -1.24 6.13
C PHE A 22 1.37 -2.06 5.94
N LYS A 23 1.26 -3.15 5.19
CA LYS A 23 2.38 -4.05 4.85
C LYS A 23 2.53 -4.13 3.34
N LEU A 24 3.76 -4.31 2.89
CA LEU A 24 4.06 -4.58 1.49
C LEU A 24 3.46 -5.95 1.09
N ALA A 25 2.67 -5.96 0.02
CA ALA A 25 2.04 -7.17 -0.51
C ALA A 25 2.58 -7.55 -1.89
N ASN A 26 2.82 -6.56 -2.76
CA ASN A 26 3.30 -6.81 -4.12
C ASN A 26 4.01 -5.57 -4.70
N VAL A 27 4.59 -5.73 -5.89
CA VAL A 27 5.18 -4.67 -6.71
C VAL A 27 4.51 -4.69 -8.09
N LEU A 28 4.08 -3.53 -8.59
CA LEU A 28 3.62 -3.35 -9.96
C LEU A 28 4.61 -2.49 -10.73
N VAL A 29 4.95 -2.91 -11.94
CA VAL A 29 5.79 -2.15 -12.86
C VAL A 29 4.94 -1.84 -14.09
N PHE A 30 4.76 -0.55 -14.37
CA PHE A 30 4.10 -0.10 -15.58
C PHE A 30 5.18 0.20 -16.63
N PRO A 31 5.16 -0.54 -17.76
CA PRO A 31 6.10 -0.27 -18.83
C PRO A 31 5.83 1.11 -19.43
N SER A 32 6.90 1.76 -19.87
CA SER A 32 6.85 3.01 -20.64
C SER A 32 7.43 2.77 -22.02
N ASP A 33 6.90 3.46 -23.03
CA ASP A 33 7.46 3.47 -24.38
C ASP A 33 8.84 4.17 -24.42
N PHE A 34 9.18 4.93 -23.37
CA PHE A 34 10.46 5.60 -23.21
C PHE A 34 11.38 4.83 -22.25
N PRO A 35 12.59 4.43 -22.69
CA PRO A 35 13.54 3.70 -21.84
C PRO A 35 13.90 4.49 -20.58
N GLY A 36 13.65 3.91 -19.40
CA GLY A 36 13.97 4.50 -18.11
C GLY A 36 12.82 5.25 -17.42
N ASP A 37 11.68 5.42 -18.10
CA ASP A 37 10.47 6.07 -17.55
C ASP A 37 9.46 5.05 -17.00
N GLU A 38 9.90 3.81 -16.76
CA GLU A 38 9.05 2.80 -16.12
C GLU A 38 8.65 3.26 -14.72
N THR A 39 7.35 3.26 -14.43
CA THR A 39 6.86 3.63 -13.10
C THR A 39 6.62 2.38 -12.28
N THR A 40 7.26 2.32 -11.11
CA THR A 40 7.11 1.19 -10.18
C THR A 40 6.28 1.62 -8.97
N PHE A 41 5.33 0.77 -8.58
CA PHE A 41 4.46 0.95 -7.42
C PHE A 41 4.59 -0.22 -6.47
N TYR A 42 4.46 0.07 -5.18
CA TYR A 42 4.20 -0.91 -4.16
C TYR A 42 2.71 -1.03 -3.88
N ILE A 43 2.25 -2.26 -3.78
CA ILE A 43 0.91 -2.58 -3.28
C ILE A 43 1.03 -2.77 -1.78
N MET A 44 0.40 -1.87 -1.03
CA MET A 44 0.39 -1.88 0.43
C MET A 44 -0.99 -2.26 0.95
N ARG A 45 -1.05 -3.21 1.89
CA ARG A 45 -2.31 -3.73 2.46
C ARG A 45 -2.40 -3.48 3.96
N LEU A 46 -3.58 -3.09 4.41
CA LEU A 46 -3.95 -3.02 5.82
C LEU A 46 -5.12 -3.98 6.07
N GLU A 47 -4.93 -4.89 7.01
CA GLU A 47 -6.03 -5.67 7.56
C GLU A 47 -6.75 -4.83 8.60
N LEU A 48 -8.04 -4.60 8.38
CA LEU A 48 -8.88 -3.94 9.36
C LEU A 48 -9.38 -5.00 10.33
N PRO A 49 -9.43 -4.71 11.64
CA PRO A 49 -10.14 -5.58 12.57
C PRO A 49 -11.58 -5.73 12.06
N LYS A 50 -12.14 -6.94 12.22
CA LYS A 50 -13.58 -7.10 12.07
C LYS A 50 -14.22 -6.17 13.11
N PRO A 51 -15.28 -5.42 12.75
CA PRO A 51 -16.03 -4.72 13.78
C PRO A 51 -16.44 -5.77 14.80
N GLU A 52 -15.93 -5.64 16.02
CA GLU A 52 -16.52 -6.33 17.16
C GLU A 52 -17.98 -5.87 17.15
N GLU A 53 -18.93 -6.81 17.11
CA GLU A 53 -20.31 -6.49 17.48
C GLU A 53 -20.19 -5.78 18.82
N GLU A 54 -20.47 -4.46 18.80
CA GLU A 54 -20.39 -3.62 19.97
C GLU A 54 -21.08 -4.34 21.12
N ALA A 55 -20.31 -4.56 22.17
CA ALA A 55 -20.69 -5.30 23.35
C ALA A 55 -22.10 -4.90 23.82
N VAL A 56 -23.08 -5.77 23.58
CA VAL A 56 -24.31 -5.82 24.35
C VAL A 56 -23.94 -6.38 25.71
N THR A 57 -23.60 -5.53 26.68
CA THR A 57 -23.89 -5.78 28.11
C THR A 57 -23.94 -4.48 28.88
#